data_AF-A0A2R5GYH0-F1
#
_entry.id   AF-A0A2R5GYH0-F1
#
_cell.length_a   1.000
_cell.length_b   1.000
_cell.length_c   1.000
_cell.angle_alpha   90.00
_cell.angle_beta   90.00
_cell.angle_gamma   90.00
#
_symmetry.space_group_name_H-M   'P 1'
#
loop_
_entity.id
_entity.type
_entity.pdbx_description
1 polymer ?
#
loop_
_entity_poly.entity_id
_entity_poly.type
_entity_poly.pdbx_seq_one_letter_code
_entity_poly.pdbx_strand_id
1 'polypeptide(L)'
;MESYEIELDGKTHPIKCCRNLQGHSISPYRIHAGKSVPIVKGGEATKMEEGEMFAIETFGSTGRGYVVEDLECSHYMRRFDAPHVPLRMPASKRLLAHINRTFGTLPFCRRWLEREDGGSTTINGTSGKQTRYLGALKNLCDVGIIDMYPPLCDVKGSYVAQYEHTILLRPTAKEVLSRGDDY
;
A
#
# COMPACT_ATOMS: atom_id res chain seq x y z
N MET A 1 -21.76 -5.63 3.11
CA MET A 1 -20.84 -6.66 3.61
C MET A 1 -21.51 -7.51 4.70
N GLU A 2 -21.90 -6.92 5.84
CA GLU A 2 -22.43 -7.67 7.01
C GLU A 2 -23.83 -8.30 6.84
N SER A 3 -24.41 -8.22 5.64
CA SER A 3 -25.63 -8.95 5.26
C SER A 3 -25.36 -10.37 4.75
N TYR A 4 -24.09 -10.77 4.62
CA TYR A 4 -23.67 -12.04 4.05
C TYR A 4 -23.05 -12.96 5.12
N GLU A 5 -23.25 -14.25 4.93
CA GLU A 5 -22.57 -15.34 5.64
C GLU A 5 -22.12 -16.41 4.64
N ILE A 6 -21.10 -17.18 5.01
CA ILE A 6 -20.60 -18.31 4.21
C ILE A 6 -20.44 -19.55 5.09
N GLU A 7 -20.51 -20.74 4.51
CA GLU A 7 -20.18 -21.99 5.19
C GLU A 7 -18.78 -22.45 4.79
N LEU A 8 -17.92 -22.71 5.78
CA LEU A 8 -16.58 -23.28 5.60
C LEU A 8 -16.41 -24.41 6.60
N ASP A 9 -15.99 -25.58 6.13
CA ASP A 9 -15.75 -26.77 6.96
C ASP A 9 -16.93 -27.13 7.89
N GLY A 10 -18.17 -26.98 7.41
CA GLY A 10 -19.39 -27.26 8.17
C GLY A 10 -19.74 -26.20 9.23
N LYS A 11 -19.10 -25.02 9.19
CA LYS A 11 -19.38 -23.90 10.09
C LYS A 11 -19.80 -22.66 9.31
N THR A 12 -20.90 -22.04 9.74
CA THR A 12 -21.34 -20.74 9.22
C THR A 12 -20.53 -19.60 9.82
N HIS A 13 -20.05 -18.70 8.96
CA HIS A 13 -19.30 -17.50 9.29
C HIS A 13 -20.02 -16.25 8.77
N PRO A 14 -20.51 -15.36 9.65
CA PRO A 14 -20.94 -14.03 9.22
C PRO A 14 -19.72 -13.22 8.75
N ILE A 15 -19.83 -12.56 7.60
CA ILE A 15 -18.72 -11.79 7.03
C ILE A 15 -18.60 -10.44 7.75
N LYS A 16 -17.38 -10.14 8.21
CA LYS A 16 -17.04 -8.88 8.89
C LYS A 16 -16.16 -8.03 7.99
N CYS A 17 -16.35 -6.71 8.03
CA CYS A 17 -15.38 -5.80 7.44
C CYS A 17 -14.07 -5.81 8.26
N CYS A 18 -12.91 -5.78 7.61
CA CYS A 18 -11.63 -5.48 8.28
C CYS A 18 -11.58 -4.00 8.67
N ARG A 19 -12.06 -3.67 9.88
CA ARG A 19 -12.38 -2.28 10.28
C ARG A 19 -11.21 -1.30 10.33
N ASN A 20 -9.97 -1.77 10.31
CA ASN A 20 -8.77 -0.95 10.27
C ASN A 20 -8.07 -0.95 8.90
N LEU A 21 -8.74 -1.43 7.86
CA LEU A 21 -8.38 -1.24 6.45
C LEU A 21 -9.39 -0.32 5.79
N GLN A 22 -8.94 0.47 4.82
CA GLN A 22 -9.68 1.59 4.27
C GLN A 22 -9.23 1.83 2.83
N GLY A 23 -10.15 2.28 1.97
CA GLY A 23 -9.74 2.90 0.72
C GLY A 23 -9.09 4.26 0.95
N HIS A 24 -8.62 4.91 -0.10
CA HIS A 24 -7.84 6.13 0.04
C HIS A 24 -7.89 7.02 -1.20
N SER A 25 -7.70 8.33 -1.01
CA SER A 25 -7.42 9.25 -2.11
C SER A 25 -6.05 8.96 -2.73
N ILE A 26 -5.90 9.23 -4.01
CA ILE A 26 -4.66 9.06 -4.79
C ILE A 26 -4.27 10.42 -5.41
N SER A 27 -2.98 10.70 -5.50
CA SER A 27 -2.43 11.88 -6.18
C SER A 27 -1.17 11.50 -6.97
N PRO A 28 -0.68 12.37 -7.89
CA PRO A 28 0.52 12.08 -8.67
C PRO A 28 1.68 11.65 -7.78
N TYR A 29 2.21 10.44 -8.04
CA TYR A 29 3.30 9.80 -7.28
C TYR A 29 3.03 9.61 -5.78
N ARG A 30 1.77 9.64 -5.33
CA ARG A 30 1.37 9.47 -3.93
C ARG A 30 0.17 8.55 -3.85
N ILE A 31 0.41 7.28 -3.55
CA ILE A 31 -0.64 6.27 -3.48
C ILE A 31 -1.65 6.60 -2.38
N HIS A 32 -1.20 7.02 -1.19
CA HIS A 32 -2.05 7.50 -0.10
C HIS A 32 -1.97 9.04 0.02
N ALA A 33 -2.94 9.74 -0.57
CA ALA A 33 -2.92 11.20 -0.67
C ALA A 33 -3.47 11.96 0.56
N GLY A 34 -4.02 11.26 1.55
CA GLY A 34 -4.35 11.82 2.87
C GLY A 34 -5.81 11.64 3.30
N LYS A 35 -6.76 11.48 2.37
CA LYS A 35 -8.13 11.08 2.72
C LYS A 35 -8.26 9.56 2.74
N SER A 36 -8.95 9.03 3.75
CA SER A 36 -9.29 7.62 3.87
C SER A 36 -10.79 7.39 3.66
N VAL A 37 -11.14 6.24 3.10
CA VAL A 37 -12.51 5.81 2.82
C VAL A 37 -12.83 4.62 3.74
N PRO A 38 -13.48 4.85 4.90
CA PRO A 38 -13.75 3.81 5.86
C PRO A 38 -14.78 2.80 5.33
N ILE A 39 -14.60 1.53 5.69
CA ILE A 39 -15.51 0.43 5.31
C ILE A 39 -16.45 0.00 6.45
N VAL A 40 -16.52 0.81 7.51
CA VAL A 40 -17.40 0.68 8.67
C VAL A 40 -17.99 2.04 9.06
N LYS A 41 -19.12 2.03 9.76
CA LYS A 41 -19.76 3.25 10.28
C LYS A 41 -18.90 3.93 11.36
N GLY A 42 -19.10 5.25 11.53
CA GLY A 42 -18.45 6.04 12.60
C GLY A 42 -17.15 6.74 12.21
N GLY A 43 -16.80 6.76 10.92
CA GLY A 43 -15.67 7.52 10.40
C GLY A 43 -15.94 9.04 10.35
N GLU A 44 -14.98 9.77 9.80
CA GLU A 44 -15.07 11.22 9.63
C GLU A 44 -16.19 11.65 8.66
N ALA A 45 -16.68 12.88 8.82
CA ALA A 45 -17.65 13.50 7.92
C ALA A 45 -16.99 14.28 6.77
N THR A 46 -15.69 14.09 6.55
CA THR A 46 -14.91 14.71 5.47
C THR A 46 -15.52 14.36 4.11
N LYS A 47 -15.71 15.36 3.25
CA LYS A 47 -16.32 15.18 1.93
C LYS A 47 -15.28 14.87 0.87
N MET A 48 -15.65 14.03 -0.10
CA MET A 48 -14.94 13.91 -1.36
C MET A 48 -15.19 15.16 -2.21
N GLU A 49 -14.19 15.57 -2.98
CA GLU A 49 -14.20 16.79 -3.78
C GLU A 49 -14.07 16.48 -5.28
N GLU A 50 -14.56 17.39 -6.10
CA GLU A 50 -14.40 17.33 -7.56
C GLU A 50 -12.91 17.30 -7.92
N GLY A 51 -12.55 16.45 -8.89
CA GLY A 51 -11.18 16.25 -9.36
C GLY A 51 -10.38 15.21 -8.58
N GLU A 52 -10.86 14.76 -7.42
CA GLU A 52 -10.16 13.74 -6.64
C GLU A 52 -10.27 12.34 -7.27
N MET A 53 -9.21 11.56 -7.07
CA MET A 53 -9.12 10.16 -7.45
C MET A 53 -9.07 9.30 -6.18
N PHE A 54 -9.79 8.18 -6.17
CA PHE A 54 -9.85 7.29 -5.01
C PHE A 54 -9.66 5.83 -5.41
N ALA A 55 -8.87 5.12 -4.60
CA ALA A 55 -8.98 3.68 -4.42
C ALA A 55 -10.20 3.39 -3.54
N ILE A 56 -11.17 2.68 -4.10
CA ILE A 56 -12.31 2.14 -3.36
C ILE A 56 -12.10 0.65 -3.21
N GLU A 57 -11.60 0.26 -2.05
CA GLU A 57 -11.30 -1.11 -1.67
C GLU A 57 -12.07 -1.53 -0.42
N THR A 58 -12.50 -2.78 -0.39
CA THR A 58 -13.17 -3.36 0.78
C THR A 58 -12.61 -4.72 1.09
N PHE A 59 -12.63 -5.08 2.37
CA PHE A 59 -12.02 -6.30 2.89
C PHE A 59 -13.03 -7.04 3.76
N GLY A 60 -13.45 -8.21 3.31
CA GLY A 60 -14.32 -9.11 4.07
C GLY A 60 -13.50 -10.20 4.75
N SER A 61 -13.79 -10.50 6.02
CA SER A 61 -13.08 -11.50 6.82
C SER A 61 -14.04 -12.45 7.53
N THR A 62 -13.66 -13.72 7.61
CA THR A 62 -14.31 -14.74 8.46
C THR A 62 -13.79 -14.73 9.91
N GLY A 63 -12.76 -13.91 10.19
CA GLY A 63 -12.05 -13.83 11.45
C GLY A 63 -12.57 -12.73 12.39
N ARG A 64 -11.64 -11.92 12.91
CA ARG A 64 -11.94 -10.83 13.85
C ARG A 64 -12.35 -9.54 13.14
N GLY A 65 -12.12 -9.45 11.82
CA GLY A 65 -12.29 -8.22 11.04
C GLY A 65 -11.35 -7.13 11.53
N TYR A 66 -10.11 -7.50 11.88
CA TYR A 66 -9.08 -6.56 12.32
C TYR A 66 -7.69 -7.14 12.07
N VAL A 67 -6.93 -6.48 11.20
CA VAL A 67 -5.59 -6.91 10.81
C VAL A 67 -4.51 -6.35 11.73
N VAL A 68 -3.44 -7.09 11.89
CA VAL A 68 -2.21 -6.66 12.57
C VAL A 68 -1.02 -6.93 11.65
N GLU A 69 0.09 -6.24 11.87
CA GLU A 69 1.33 -6.54 11.17
C GLU A 69 1.82 -7.95 11.56
N ASP A 70 2.15 -8.77 10.57
CA ASP A 70 2.73 -10.10 10.75
C ASP A 70 3.68 -10.42 9.58
N LEU A 71 4.51 -11.46 9.74
CA LEU A 71 5.45 -11.97 8.74
C LEU A 71 6.57 -10.98 8.35
N GLU A 72 7.39 -11.38 7.37
CA GLU A 72 8.52 -10.57 6.92
C GLU A 72 8.07 -9.39 6.03
N CYS A 73 8.50 -8.19 6.40
CA CYS A 73 8.23 -6.98 5.61
C CYS A 73 8.90 -7.02 4.23
N SER A 74 8.10 -6.80 3.20
CA SER A 74 8.55 -6.78 1.81
C SER A 74 8.31 -5.46 1.09
N HIS A 75 7.34 -4.64 1.54
CA HIS A 75 6.96 -3.37 0.92
C HIS A 75 7.53 -2.18 1.70
N TYR A 76 7.98 -1.19 0.94
CA TYR A 76 8.62 0.02 1.44
C TYR A 76 8.20 1.20 0.58
N MET A 77 8.11 2.38 1.18
CA MET A 77 7.83 3.60 0.42
C MET A 77 8.60 4.76 1.02
N ARG A 78 9.21 5.61 0.18
CA ARG A 78 9.76 6.87 0.68
C ARG A 78 8.61 7.74 1.17
N ARG A 79 8.72 8.25 2.40
CA ARG A 79 7.74 9.18 2.93
C ARG A 79 7.66 10.42 2.03
N PHE A 80 6.45 10.81 1.65
CA PHE A 80 6.23 11.89 0.68
C PHE A 80 6.82 13.22 1.19
N ASP A 81 6.61 13.50 2.46
CA ASP A 81 7.09 14.64 3.23
C ASP A 81 8.31 14.30 4.09
N ALA A 82 9.14 13.33 3.67
CA ALA A 82 10.35 12.95 4.39
C ALA A 82 11.22 14.17 4.72
N PRO A 83 11.65 14.36 5.99
CA PRO A 83 12.54 15.45 6.35
C PRO A 83 13.91 15.27 5.69
N HIS A 84 14.65 16.36 5.54
CA HIS A 84 16.07 16.25 5.20
C HIS A 84 16.84 15.72 6.41
N VAL A 85 17.37 14.50 6.30
CA VAL A 85 18.22 13.89 7.34
C VAL A 85 19.63 13.68 6.80
N PRO A 86 20.66 14.28 7.42
CA PRO A 86 22.05 14.03 7.05
C PRO A 86 22.47 12.57 7.32
N LEU A 87 22.47 11.74 6.27
CA LEU A 87 22.90 10.36 6.37
C LEU A 87 24.43 10.28 6.57
N ARG A 88 24.90 9.53 7.57
CA ARG A 88 26.33 9.29 7.77
C ARG A 88 26.83 8.07 7.02
N MET A 89 26.00 7.02 6.91
CA MET A 89 26.38 5.76 6.30
C MET A 89 26.44 5.87 4.76
N PRO A 90 27.58 5.62 4.11
CA PRO A 90 27.70 5.73 2.64
C PRO A 90 26.75 4.79 1.88
N ALA A 91 26.49 3.60 2.44
CA ALA A 91 25.54 2.65 1.86
C ALA A 91 24.10 3.20 1.86
N SER A 92 23.66 3.86 2.94
CA SER A 92 22.34 4.53 2.98
C SER A 92 22.22 5.64 1.96
N LYS A 93 23.27 6.46 1.79
CA LYS A 93 23.29 7.52 0.76
C LYS A 93 23.10 6.95 -0.64
N ARG A 94 23.87 5.90 -0.98
CA ARG A 94 23.77 5.25 -2.29
C ARG A 94 22.40 4.62 -2.51
N LEU A 95 21.87 3.91 -1.51
CA LEU A 95 20.56 3.29 -1.61
C LEU A 95 19.44 4.33 -1.75
N LEU A 96 19.47 5.41 -0.97
CA LEU A 96 18.50 6.49 -1.09
C LEU A 96 18.57 7.18 -2.46
N ALA A 97 19.77 7.40 -3.00
CA ALA A 97 19.94 7.95 -4.35
C ALA A 97 19.34 7.02 -5.41
N HIS A 98 19.52 5.70 -5.28
CA HIS A 98 18.88 4.70 -6.14
C HIS A 98 17.36 4.76 -6.05
N ILE A 99 16.81 4.79 -4.83
CA ILE A 99 15.36 4.85 -4.58
C ILE A 99 14.76 6.13 -5.15
N ASN A 100 15.37 7.28 -4.91
CA ASN A 100 14.89 8.56 -5.43
C ASN A 100 14.90 8.60 -6.97
N ARG A 101 15.95 8.06 -7.60
CA ARG A 101 16.06 8.00 -9.06
C ARG A 101 15.06 7.03 -9.69
N THR A 102 14.82 5.89 -9.04
CA THR A 102 14.07 4.77 -9.63
C THR A 102 12.58 4.80 -9.29
N PHE A 103 12.24 5.07 -8.03
CA PHE A 103 10.86 4.99 -7.51
C PHE A 103 10.31 6.36 -7.08
N GLY A 104 11.19 7.28 -6.68
CA GLY A 104 10.78 8.57 -6.13
C GLY A 104 10.01 8.37 -4.82
N THR A 105 8.71 8.65 -4.84
CA THR A 105 7.76 8.43 -3.74
C THR A 105 6.82 7.25 -3.96
N LEU A 106 6.97 6.51 -5.07
CA LEU A 106 6.18 5.29 -5.30
C LEU A 106 6.66 4.16 -4.37
N PRO A 107 5.74 3.25 -3.98
CA PRO A 107 6.12 2.03 -3.26
C PRO A 107 7.08 1.17 -4.08
N PHE A 108 7.93 0.42 -3.37
CA PHE A 108 8.82 -0.57 -3.95
C PHE A 108 8.93 -1.79 -3.03
N CYS A 109 9.57 -2.86 -3.52
CA CYS A 109 9.84 -4.06 -2.73
C CYS A 109 11.29 -4.54 -2.86
N ARG A 110 11.72 -5.39 -1.93
CA ARG A 110 13.07 -5.98 -1.91
C ARG A 110 13.44 -6.67 -3.23
N ARG A 111 12.51 -7.44 -3.80
CA ARG A 111 12.70 -8.14 -5.08
C ARG A 111 13.07 -7.18 -6.21
N TRP A 112 12.52 -5.97 -6.24
CA TRP A 112 12.85 -5.00 -7.28
C TRP A 112 14.29 -4.49 -7.15
N LEU A 113 14.75 -4.25 -5.93
CA LEU A 113 16.15 -3.87 -5.68
C LEU A 113 17.13 -4.97 -6.10
N GLU A 114 16.74 -6.23 -6.01
CA GLU A 114 17.59 -7.40 -6.28
C GLU A 114 17.63 -7.84 -7.75
N ARG A 115 16.73 -7.32 -8.58
CA ARG A 115 16.77 -7.52 -10.04
C ARG A 115 17.98 -6.84 -10.66
N GLU A 116 18.45 -7.35 -11.79
CA GLU A 116 19.56 -6.74 -12.54
C GLU A 116 19.28 -5.28 -12.94
N ASP A 117 18.02 -4.93 -13.18
CA ASP A 117 17.58 -3.57 -13.50
C ASP A 117 17.31 -2.68 -12.27
N GLY A 118 17.49 -3.20 -11.05
CA GLY A 118 17.25 -2.47 -9.82
C GLY A 118 15.83 -1.89 -9.68
N GLY A 119 14.85 -2.46 -10.39
CA GLY A 119 13.45 -2.04 -10.36
C GLY A 119 13.00 -1.21 -11.56
N SER A 120 13.88 -0.85 -12.49
CA SER A 120 13.47 -0.24 -13.76
C SER A 120 14.56 -0.34 -14.83
N THR A 121 14.29 -1.11 -15.89
CA THR A 121 15.18 -1.22 -17.05
C THR A 121 15.37 0.11 -17.75
N THR A 122 14.32 0.94 -17.83
CA THR A 122 14.38 2.25 -18.47
C THR A 122 15.30 3.21 -17.73
N ILE A 123 15.35 3.14 -16.39
CA ILE A 123 16.13 4.07 -15.56
C ILE A 123 17.55 3.57 -15.30
N ASN A 124 17.75 2.27 -15.08
CA ASN A 124 19.03 1.71 -14.64
C ASN A 124 19.68 0.74 -15.64
N GLY A 125 19.03 0.43 -16.78
CA GLY A 125 19.49 -0.60 -17.71
C GLY A 125 19.54 -1.97 -17.03
N THR A 126 20.67 -2.68 -17.16
CA THR A 126 20.92 -4.01 -16.56
C THR A 126 21.95 -3.97 -15.43
N SER A 127 22.22 -2.78 -14.86
CA SER A 127 23.24 -2.57 -13.83
C SER A 127 22.69 -1.89 -12.56
N GLY A 128 21.38 -1.99 -12.35
CA GLY A 128 20.67 -1.36 -11.25
C GLY A 128 20.64 -2.18 -9.95
N LYS A 129 21.07 -3.45 -10.00
CA LYS A 129 21.01 -4.36 -8.86
C LYS A 129 21.66 -3.81 -7.61
N GLN A 130 20.91 -3.80 -6.52
CA GLN A 130 21.40 -3.48 -5.19
C GLN A 130 21.78 -4.77 -4.46
N THR A 131 22.95 -4.76 -3.82
CA THR A 131 23.45 -5.89 -3.03
C THR A 131 23.82 -5.42 -1.63
N ARG A 132 23.71 -6.33 -0.64
CA ARG A 132 24.03 -6.03 0.78
C ARG A 132 23.32 -4.77 1.32
N TYR A 133 22.12 -4.50 0.84
CA TYR A 133 21.39 -3.25 1.07
C TYR A 133 20.54 -3.26 2.35
N LEU A 134 20.30 -4.42 2.98
CA LEU A 134 19.37 -4.55 4.11
C LEU A 134 19.71 -3.64 5.30
N GLY A 135 21.00 -3.51 5.65
CA GLY A 135 21.43 -2.59 6.71
C GLY A 135 21.21 -1.12 6.37
N ALA A 136 21.38 -0.76 5.09
CA ALA A 136 21.08 0.58 4.59
C ALA A 136 19.58 0.87 4.58
N LEU A 137 18.76 -0.11 4.13
CA LEU A 137 17.31 0.02 4.12
C LEU A 137 16.76 0.17 5.54
N LYS A 138 17.23 -0.64 6.49
CA LYS A 138 16.86 -0.51 7.90
C LYS A 138 17.21 0.88 8.43
N ASN A 139 18.43 1.37 8.16
CA ASN A 139 18.82 2.71 8.59
C ASN A 139 17.93 3.81 8.01
N LEU A 140 17.53 3.72 6.73
CA LEU A 140 16.61 4.68 6.10
C LEU A 140 15.21 4.65 6.74
N CYS A 141 14.77 3.48 7.22
CA CYS A 141 13.52 3.35 7.98
C CYS A 141 13.66 3.96 9.37
N ASP A 142 14.73 3.63 10.10
CA ASP A 142 14.99 4.11 11.47
C ASP A 142 15.06 5.65 11.54
N VAL A 143 15.55 6.29 10.49
CA VAL A 143 15.64 7.77 10.40
C VAL A 143 14.43 8.43 9.76
N GLY A 144 13.36 7.68 9.47
CA GLY A 144 12.07 8.21 9.02
C GLY A 144 12.03 8.73 7.57
N ILE A 145 12.97 8.31 6.72
CA ILE A 145 12.93 8.64 5.28
C ILE A 145 12.04 7.65 4.52
N ILE A 146 12.06 6.38 4.94
CA ILE A 146 11.30 5.29 4.31
C ILE A 146 10.37 4.70 5.37
N ASP A 147 9.11 4.50 5.01
CA ASP A 147 8.17 3.76 5.84
C ASP A 147 8.13 2.29 5.38
N MET A 148 7.97 1.39 6.35
CA MET A 148 7.78 -0.05 6.13
C MET A 148 6.29 -0.35 6.05
N TYR A 149 5.91 -1.26 5.15
CA TYR A 149 4.53 -1.75 5.01
C TYR A 149 4.55 -3.28 5.10
N PRO A 150 4.63 -3.84 6.32
CA PRO A 150 4.60 -5.29 6.50
C PRO A 150 3.24 -5.87 6.12
N PRO A 151 3.16 -7.18 5.85
CA PRO A 151 1.88 -7.85 5.63
C PRO A 151 0.90 -7.60 6.78
N LEU A 152 -0.36 -7.37 6.41
CA LEU A 152 -1.46 -7.15 7.34
C LEU A 152 -2.36 -8.39 7.37
N CYS A 153 -2.40 -9.06 8.52
CA CYS A 153 -3.08 -10.35 8.68
C CYS A 153 -4.17 -10.28 9.75
N ASP A 154 -5.32 -10.87 9.48
CA ASP A 154 -6.30 -11.22 10.53
C ASP A 154 -5.84 -12.51 11.24
N VAL A 155 -6.62 -13.01 12.21
CA VAL A 155 -6.28 -14.16 13.04
C VAL A 155 -5.98 -15.41 12.22
N LYS A 156 -5.01 -16.21 12.65
CA LYS A 156 -4.62 -17.47 11.99
C LYS A 156 -5.83 -18.36 11.74
N GLY A 157 -5.93 -18.90 10.52
CA GLY A 157 -7.04 -19.76 10.10
C GLY A 157 -8.29 -19.00 9.61
N SER A 158 -8.29 -17.67 9.65
CA SER A 158 -9.31 -16.87 8.96
C SER A 158 -9.00 -16.71 7.47
N TYR A 159 -10.04 -16.36 6.71
CA TYR A 159 -9.97 -16.06 5.29
C TYR A 159 -10.36 -14.60 5.08
N VAL A 160 -9.61 -13.90 4.23
CA VAL A 160 -9.86 -12.51 3.86
C VAL A 160 -9.98 -12.41 2.35
N ALA A 161 -10.99 -11.69 1.88
CA ALA A 161 -11.20 -11.37 0.47
C ALA A 161 -11.20 -9.85 0.26
N GLN A 162 -10.69 -9.40 -0.89
CA GLN A 162 -10.63 -7.99 -1.27
C GLN A 162 -11.11 -7.82 -2.71
N TYR A 163 -11.79 -6.72 -2.98
CA TYR A 163 -11.96 -6.15 -4.33
C TYR A 163 -11.68 -4.66 -4.27
N GLU A 164 -11.18 -4.10 -5.37
CA GLU A 164 -10.78 -2.71 -5.47
C GLU A 164 -11.04 -2.13 -6.87
N HIS A 165 -11.48 -0.89 -6.94
CA HIS A 165 -11.40 -0.08 -8.15
C HIS A 165 -10.84 1.31 -7.88
N THR A 166 -10.22 1.90 -8.91
CA THR A 166 -9.92 3.32 -8.95
C THR A 166 -11.07 4.09 -9.59
N ILE A 167 -11.56 5.12 -8.90
CA ILE A 167 -12.56 6.04 -9.41
C ILE A 167 -11.99 7.45 -9.56
N LEU A 168 -12.48 8.20 -10.56
CA LEU A 168 -12.22 9.62 -10.75
C LEU A 168 -13.53 10.40 -10.63
N LEU A 169 -13.52 11.42 -9.77
CA LEU A 169 -14.64 12.32 -9.58
C LEU A 169 -14.53 13.50 -10.57
N ARG A 170 -14.87 13.28 -11.84
CA ARG A 170 -14.81 14.34 -12.86
C ARG A 170 -15.89 15.38 -12.61
N PRO A 171 -15.74 16.62 -13.14
CA PRO A 171 -16.76 17.66 -12.99
C PRO A 171 -18.15 17.26 -13.51
N THR A 172 -18.19 16.39 -14.53
CA THR A 172 -19.44 16.00 -15.20
C THR A 172 -19.92 14.60 -14.83
N ALA A 173 -19.08 13.77 -14.22
CA ALA A 173 -19.40 12.37 -13.96
C ALA A 173 -18.42 11.72 -12.96
N LYS A 174 -18.88 10.65 -12.32
CA LYS A 174 -17.98 9.71 -11.65
C LYS A 174 -17.61 8.60 -12.65
N GLU A 175 -16.33 8.35 -12.83
CA GLU A 175 -15.82 7.32 -13.74
C GLU A 175 -15.07 6.25 -12.95
N VAL A 176 -15.38 4.98 -13.20
CA VAL A 176 -14.64 3.83 -12.62
C VAL A 176 -13.56 3.44 -13.62
N LEU A 177 -12.39 4.06 -13.49
CA LEU A 177 -11.30 3.96 -14.47
C LEU A 177 -10.79 2.54 -14.67
N SER A 178 -10.87 1.70 -13.64
CA SER A 178 -10.36 0.33 -13.66
C SER A 178 -11.44 -0.73 -13.82
N ARG A 179 -12.67 -0.38 -14.24
CA ARG A 179 -13.72 -1.38 -14.50
C ARG A 179 -13.37 -2.22 -15.74
N GLY A 180 -13.49 -3.53 -15.63
CA GLY A 180 -13.42 -4.46 -16.76
C GLY A 180 -14.71 -5.27 -16.94
N ASP A 181 -14.68 -6.22 -17.86
CA ASP A 181 -15.76 -7.21 -18.07
C ASP A 181 -15.70 -8.37 -17.04
N ASP A 182 -14.65 -8.40 -16.22
CA ASP A 182 -14.40 -9.39 -15.18
C ASP A 182 -15.02 -9.00 -13.83
N TYR A 183 -14.71 -7.80 -13.33
CA TYR A 183 -15.37 -7.22 -12.17
C TYR A 183 -15.47 -5.72 -12.27
#